data_AF-A0A6N7FEQ1-F1
#
_entry.id   AF-A0A6N7FEQ1-F1
#
_cell.length_a   1.000
_cell.length_b   1.000
_cell.length_c   1.000
_cell.angle_alpha   90.00
_cell.angle_beta   90.00
_cell.angle_gamma   90.00
#
_symmetry.space_group_name_H-M   'P 1'
#
loop_
_entity.id
_entity.type
_entity.pdbx_description
1 polymer ?
#
loop_
_entity_poly.entity_id
_entity_poly.type
_entity_poly.pdbx_seq_one_letter_code
_entity_poly.pdbx_strand_id
1 'polypeptide(L)'
;MVASDHIETVGSSGSEGNHMSAFWVVGGEYRNTRFDAFAEGRQEERYGPFPSYDAARRDWQQRSWAMVDNCNVRYRIVEEETVG
;
A
#
# COMPACT_ATOMS: atom_id res chain seq x y z
N MET A 1 57.31 -23.28 6.13
CA MET A 1 56.02 -23.06 5.45
C MET A 1 54.90 -23.20 6.47
N VAL A 2 54.48 -22.08 7.07
CA VAL A 2 53.27 -21.90 7.92
C VAL A 2 52.86 -20.43 7.65
N ALA A 3 51.62 -20.00 7.52
CA ALA A 3 50.34 -20.59 7.90
C ALA A 3 49.29 -20.26 6.83
N SER A 4 48.37 -21.22 6.68
CA SER A 4 47.03 -21.02 6.14
C SER A 4 46.25 -20.04 7.00
N ASP A 5 45.41 -19.24 6.34
CA ASP A 5 44.02 -18.89 6.68
C ASP A 5 43.76 -17.47 6.18
N HIS A 6 43.45 -17.37 4.88
CA HIS A 6 42.84 -16.17 4.33
C HIS A 6 41.37 -16.27 4.69
N ILE A 7 40.99 -15.58 5.76
CA ILE A 7 39.60 -15.47 6.22
C ILE A 7 38.77 -14.93 5.04
N GLU A 8 37.97 -15.81 4.42
CA GLU A 8 36.95 -15.39 3.49
C GLU A 8 35.99 -14.50 4.26
N THR A 9 36.00 -13.21 3.91
CA THR A 9 35.03 -12.25 4.40
C THR A 9 33.66 -12.75 3.96
N VAL A 10 32.94 -13.37 4.88
CA VAL A 10 31.52 -13.71 4.69
C VAL A 10 30.78 -12.40 4.48
N GLY A 11 30.51 -12.09 3.22
CA GLY A 11 29.62 -11.01 2.82
C GLY A 11 28.27 -11.26 3.48
N SER A 12 27.96 -10.39 4.44
CA SER A 12 26.72 -10.38 5.19
C SER A 12 25.52 -10.37 4.23
N SER A 13 24.69 -11.42 4.34
CA SER A 13 23.26 -11.49 4.05
C SER A 13 22.67 -10.33 3.21
N GLY A 14 22.89 -10.37 1.90
CA GLY A 14 22.04 -9.66 0.94
C GLY A 14 20.73 -10.42 0.78
N SER A 15 19.84 -10.33 1.77
CA SER A 15 18.44 -10.69 1.58
C SER A 15 17.83 -9.63 0.67
N GLU A 16 18.09 -9.70 -0.64
CA GLU A 16 17.37 -8.93 -1.66
C GLU A 16 15.96 -9.53 -1.80
N GLY A 17 15.17 -9.41 -0.73
CA GLY A 17 13.74 -9.31 -0.88
C GLY A 17 13.52 -8.03 -1.66
N ASN A 18 13.13 -8.16 -2.92
CA ASN A 18 12.61 -7.05 -3.71
C ASN A 18 11.32 -6.56 -3.03
N HIS A 19 11.48 -5.74 -1.98
CA HIS A 19 10.39 -5.11 -1.24
C HIS A 19 9.79 -4.04 -2.15
N MET A 20 8.95 -4.47 -3.10
CA MET A 20 8.11 -3.55 -3.85
C MET A 20 7.01 -3.08 -2.89
N SER A 21 7.26 -1.95 -2.23
CA SER A 21 6.23 -1.21 -1.50
C SER A 21 5.20 -0.74 -2.52
N ALA A 22 4.06 -1.42 -2.55
CA ALA A 22 2.95 -1.08 -3.43
C ALA A 22 1.96 -0.21 -2.67
N PHE A 23 1.62 0.95 -3.22
CA PHE A 23 0.63 1.83 -2.61
C PHE A 23 -0.74 1.56 -3.21
N TRP A 24 -1.76 1.45 -2.37
CA TRP A 24 -3.13 1.22 -2.80
C TRP A 24 -4.04 2.29 -2.21
N VAL A 25 -4.94 2.83 -3.02
CA VAL A 25 -6.01 3.71 -2.55
C VAL A 25 -7.24 2.83 -2.34
N VAL A 26 -7.65 2.70 -1.09
CA VAL A 26 -8.75 1.84 -0.68
C VAL A 26 -9.83 2.69 -0.05
N GLY A 27 -11.08 2.50 -0.46
CA GLY A 27 -12.19 3.19 0.16
C GLY A 27 -13.52 2.70 -0.35
N GLY A 28 -14.57 3.37 0.08
CA GLY A 28 -15.91 3.02 -0.37
C GLY A 28 -16.98 3.76 0.40
N GLU A 29 -18.21 3.61 -0.08
CA GLU A 29 -19.40 4.14 0.56
C GLU A 29 -19.83 3.19 1.67
N TYR A 30 -19.76 3.66 2.91
CA TYR A 30 -20.26 2.90 4.04
C TYR A 30 -21.75 3.13 4.19
N ARG A 31 -22.48 2.06 4.55
CA ARG A 31 -23.92 2.14 4.84
C ARG A 31 -24.21 3.06 6.02
N ASN A 32 -23.25 3.17 6.92
CA ASN A 32 -23.42 3.84 8.19
C ASN A 32 -22.08 4.44 8.65
N THR A 33 -22.13 5.57 9.37
CA THR A 33 -20.95 6.24 9.94
C THR A 33 -20.25 5.41 11.03
N ARG A 34 -20.81 4.25 11.38
CA ARG A 34 -20.14 3.23 12.22
C ARG A 34 -19.10 2.41 11.46
N PHE A 35 -19.01 2.53 10.13
CA PHE A 35 -18.08 1.77 9.30
C PHE A 35 -18.22 0.23 9.45
N ASP A 36 -19.40 -0.23 9.89
CA ASP A 36 -19.68 -1.64 10.24
C ASP A 36 -20.02 -2.48 8.99
N ALA A 37 -20.64 -1.85 7.99
CA ALA A 37 -21.00 -2.48 6.73
C ALA A 37 -20.88 -1.49 5.55
N PHE A 38 -20.39 -1.98 4.41
CA PHE A 38 -20.47 -1.26 3.14
C PHE A 38 -21.94 -1.13 2.71
N ALA A 39 -22.28 -0.06 1.97
CA ALA A 39 -23.64 0.15 1.49
C ALA A 39 -24.10 -1.01 0.58
N GLU A 40 -25.41 -1.31 0.58
CA GLU A 40 -25.96 -2.42 -0.22
C GLU A 40 -25.68 -2.18 -1.72
N GLY A 41 -24.87 -3.06 -2.33
CA GLY A 41 -24.42 -2.91 -3.72
C GLY A 41 -23.12 -2.12 -3.92
N ARG A 42 -22.50 -1.65 -2.83
CA ARG A 42 -21.17 -1.00 -2.84
C ARG A 42 -20.15 -1.94 -2.19
N GLN A 43 -18.96 -2.01 -2.77
CA GLN A 43 -17.86 -2.83 -2.28
C GLN A 43 -16.68 -1.93 -1.90
N GLU A 44 -15.72 -2.49 -1.18
CA GLU A 44 -14.41 -1.85 -1.00
C GLU A 44 -13.78 -1.66 -2.39
N GLU A 45 -13.61 -0.41 -2.78
CA GLU A 45 -12.93 -0.04 -4.00
C GLU A 45 -11.44 0.07 -3.71
N ARG A 46 -10.66 -0.79 -4.36
CA ARG A 46 -9.19 -0.80 -4.30
C ARG A 46 -8.64 -0.31 -5.64
N TYR A 47 -7.78 0.69 -5.58
CA TYR A 47 -7.12 1.26 -6.74
C TYR A 47 -5.61 1.17 -6.54
N GLY A 48 -4.91 0.52 -7.47
CA GLY A 48 -3.48 0.26 -7.39
C GLY A 48 -3.10 -0.98 -8.21
N PRO A 49 -1.86 -1.50 -8.06
CA PRO A 49 -0.79 -1.01 -7.20
C PRO A 49 -0.11 0.23 -7.80
N PHE A 50 0.07 1.27 -6.99
CA PHE A 50 0.85 2.45 -7.36
C PHE A 50 2.32 2.27 -6.96
N PRO A 51 3.26 2.72 -7.81
CA PRO A 51 4.70 2.59 -7.54
C PRO A 51 5.22 3.60 -6.51
N SER A 52 4.41 4.59 -6.11
CA SER A 52 4.81 5.63 -5.16
C SER A 52 3.60 6.21 -4.43
N TYR A 53 3.81 6.61 -3.17
CA TYR A 53 2.78 7.26 -2.36
C TYR A 53 2.20 8.51 -3.01
N ASP A 54 3.02 9.31 -3.70
CA ASP A 54 2.54 10.52 -4.39
C ASP A 54 1.52 10.19 -5.49
N ALA A 55 1.76 9.13 -6.28
CA ALA A 55 0.83 8.68 -7.31
C ALA A 55 -0.51 8.24 -6.68
N ALA A 56 -0.46 7.44 -5.62
CA ALA A 56 -1.65 7.06 -4.85
C ALA A 56 -2.35 8.29 -4.24
N ARG A 57 -1.59 9.25 -3.70
CA ARG A 57 -2.11 10.48 -3.09
C ARG A 57 -2.80 11.39 -4.09
N ARG A 58 -2.31 11.47 -5.32
CA ARG A 58 -2.94 12.26 -6.40
C ARG A 58 -4.29 11.67 -6.78
N ASP A 59 -4.36 10.35 -6.95
CA ASP A 59 -5.62 9.64 -7.19
C ASP A 59 -6.60 9.82 -6.03
N TRP A 60 -6.11 9.60 -4.81
CA TRP A 60 -6.87 9.81 -3.58
C TRP A 60 -7.41 11.23 -3.46
N GLN A 61 -6.59 12.26 -3.71
CA GLN A 61 -7.03 13.66 -3.68
C GLN A 61 -8.13 13.92 -4.72
N GLN A 62 -7.92 13.53 -5.98
CA GLN A 62 -8.94 13.74 -7.02
C GLN A 62 -10.28 13.11 -6.63
N ARG A 63 -10.25 11.88 -6.10
CA ARG A 63 -11.45 11.16 -5.64
C ARG A 63 -12.07 11.81 -4.41
N SER A 64 -11.25 12.22 -3.44
CA SER A 64 -11.72 12.87 -2.22
C SER A 64 -12.36 14.22 -2.51
N TRP A 65 -11.89 14.95 -3.53
CA TRP A 65 -12.53 16.19 -3.99
C TRP A 65 -13.79 15.92 -4.81
N ALA A 66 -13.81 14.86 -5.63
CA ALA A 66 -15.01 14.45 -6.37
C ALA A 66 -16.12 13.92 -5.45
N MET A 67 -15.75 13.29 -4.32
CA MET A 67 -16.67 12.72 -3.35
C MET A 67 -16.84 13.59 -2.10
N VAL A 68 -16.38 14.84 -2.13
CA VAL A 68 -16.58 15.80 -1.02
C VAL A 68 -18.05 16.03 -0.70
N ASP A 69 -18.93 15.88 -1.71
CA ASP A 69 -20.38 15.94 -1.57
C ASP A 69 -20.97 14.65 -0.94
N ASN A 70 -20.27 13.52 -1.10
CA ASN A 70 -20.64 12.22 -0.52
C ASN A 70 -19.98 12.02 0.85
N CYS A 71 -20.59 12.59 1.91
CA CYS A 71 -20.16 12.43 3.31
C CYS A 71 -19.98 10.97 3.79
N ASN A 72 -20.58 10.00 3.08
CA ASN A 72 -20.50 8.57 3.42
C ASN A 72 -19.33 7.84 2.77
N VAL A 73 -18.53 8.53 1.95
CA VAL A 73 -17.37 7.93 1.27
C VAL A 73 -16.08 8.38 1.91
N ARG A 74 -15.25 7.41 2.30
CA ARG A 74 -13.91 7.66 2.81
C ARG A 74 -12.91 6.81 2.05
N TYR A 75 -11.95 7.48 1.42
CA TYR A 75 -10.77 6.83 0.84
C TYR A 75 -9.57 7.00 1.77
N ARG A 76 -8.76 5.95 1.89
CA ARG A 76 -7.48 5.92 2.60
C ARG A 76 -6.41 5.32 1.70
N ILE A 77 -5.16 5.74 1.90
CA ILE A 77 -4.01 5.14 1.21
C ILE A 77 -3.44 4.08 2.16
N VAL A 78 -3.25 2.87 1.66
CA VAL A 78 -2.58 1.79 2.36
C VAL A 78 -1.29 1.46 1.62
N GLU A 79 -0.24 1.18 2.40
CA GLU A 79 1.01 0.64 1.89
C GLU A 79 0.95 -0.88 2.06
N GLU A 80 1.17 -1.60 0.96
CA GLU A 80 1.22 -3.05 0.93
C GLU A 80 2.64 -3.45 0.53
N GLU A 81 3.39 -3.95 1.52
CA GLU A 81 4.69 -4.54 1.27
C GLU A 81 4.47 -5.89 0.59
N THR A 82 4.68 -5.94 -0.74
CA THR A 82 4.58 -7.20 -1.47
C THR A 82 5.83 -8.00 -1.17
N VAL A 83 5.72 -8.99 -0.29
CA VAL A 83 6.76 -10.01 -0.12
C VAL A 83 6.63 -10.98 -1.31
N GLY A 84 7.59 -10.89 -2.23
CA GLY A 84 7.72 -11.79 -3.37
C GLY A 84 8.33 -13.13 -2.98
#